data_AF-A0AA40DYY3-F1
#
_entry.id   AF-A0AA40DYY3-F1
#
_cell.length_a   1.000
_cell.length_b   1.000
_cell.length_c   1.000
_cell.angle_alpha   90.00
_cell.angle_beta   90.00
_cell.angle_gamma   90.00
#
_symmetry.space_group_name_H-M   'P 1'
#
loop_
_entity.id
_entity.type
_entity.pdbx_description
1 polymer ?
#
loop_
_entity_poly.entity_id
_entity_poly.type
_entity_poly.pdbx_seq_one_letter_code
_entity_poly.pdbx_strand_id
1 'polypeptide(L)'
;MSPKKPLFECPFCLELNMNSSTLRKADLKRHFKSFHHTDAQWLCPVRSCGMSFDWQKALDHHLKDVHGDTQHSSEEAKVKLCPQVVFGCGFINCKLVLEASSEDDADKKATEYFNHVINHFEDNLSNREWSHSARIRNLMRQKAVEGHWKDRKKRVAGPQDLEWQSHTSTVLRKLLETRHFSDVESLITWAVRLGSKP
;
A
#
# COMPACT_ATOMS: atom_id res chain seq x y z
N MET A 1 18.87 -34.33 -1.36
CA MET A 1 18.83 -32.87 -1.09
C MET A 1 17.52 -32.57 -0.38
N SER A 2 17.54 -32.04 0.84
CA SER A 2 16.32 -31.68 1.55
C SER A 2 15.61 -30.51 0.84
N PRO A 3 14.27 -30.51 0.71
CA PRO A 3 13.56 -29.40 0.10
C PRO A 3 13.79 -28.12 0.91
N LYS A 4 14.22 -27.04 0.24
CA LYS A 4 14.35 -25.72 0.87
C LYS A 4 12.97 -25.31 1.36
N LYS A 5 12.85 -24.93 2.64
CA LYS A 5 11.60 -24.39 3.18
C LYS A 5 11.18 -23.17 2.35
N PRO A 6 9.89 -23.04 1.98
CA PRO A 6 9.41 -21.87 1.25
C PRO A 6 9.62 -20.62 2.11
N LEU A 7 10.09 -19.55 1.47
CA LEU A 7 10.26 -18.24 2.12
C LEU A 7 8.92 -17.49 2.14
N PHE A 8 8.69 -16.71 3.19
CA PHE A 8 7.56 -15.79 3.26
C PHE A 8 7.96 -14.46 2.64
N GLU A 9 7.49 -14.21 1.43
CA GLU A 9 7.74 -12.96 0.69
C GLU A 9 6.84 -11.85 1.18
N CYS A 10 7.38 -10.63 1.30
CA CYS A 10 6.62 -9.45 1.70
C CYS A 10 5.86 -8.88 0.49
N PRO A 11 4.51 -8.91 0.48
CA PRO A 11 3.73 -8.40 -0.64
C PRO A 11 3.88 -6.88 -0.83
N PHE A 12 4.07 -6.14 0.26
CA PHE A 12 4.25 -4.69 0.21
C PHE A 12 5.58 -4.29 -0.44
N CYS A 13 6.65 -5.05 -0.20
CA CYS A 13 7.92 -4.83 -0.88
C CYS A 13 7.82 -5.20 -2.37
N LEU A 14 7.15 -6.32 -2.67
CA LEU A 14 6.94 -6.77 -4.05
C LEU A 14 6.19 -5.72 -4.90
N GLU A 15 5.22 -5.03 -4.29
CA GLU A 15 4.47 -3.93 -4.92
C GLU A 15 5.36 -2.77 -5.41
N LEU A 16 6.53 -2.58 -4.81
CA LEU A 16 7.55 -1.60 -5.21
C LEU A 16 8.72 -2.23 -5.96
N ASN A 17 8.55 -3.43 -6.52
CA ASN A 17 9.60 -4.20 -7.19
C ASN A 17 10.83 -4.46 -6.29
N MET A 18 10.63 -4.52 -4.97
CA MET A 18 11.66 -4.88 -4.02
C MET A 18 11.44 -6.30 -3.48
N ASN A 19 12.53 -7.05 -3.35
CA ASN A 19 12.47 -8.39 -2.77
C ASN A 19 12.86 -8.36 -1.29
N SER A 20 11.91 -8.66 -0.41
CA SER A 20 12.17 -8.96 1.00
C SER A 20 11.41 -10.22 1.38
N SER A 21 12.12 -11.19 1.94
CA SER A 21 11.53 -12.45 2.38
C SER A 21 12.12 -12.90 3.70
N THR A 22 11.34 -13.68 4.45
CA THR A 22 11.71 -14.16 5.78
C THR A 22 11.49 -15.66 5.90
N LEU A 23 12.16 -16.30 6.85
CA LEU A 23 12.03 -17.74 7.11
C LEU A 23 10.84 -18.07 8.02
N ARG A 24 10.31 -17.10 8.77
CA ARG A 24 9.26 -17.31 9.78
C ARG A 24 8.20 -16.21 9.70
N LYS A 25 6.93 -16.59 9.90
CA LYS A 25 5.80 -15.65 9.96
C LYS A 25 5.98 -14.55 11.00
N ALA A 26 6.54 -14.88 12.17
CA ALA A 26 6.82 -13.90 13.21
C ALA A 26 7.80 -12.81 12.75
N ASP A 27 8.80 -13.19 11.93
CA ASP A 27 9.75 -12.26 11.36
C ASP A 27 9.08 -11.38 10.29
N LEU A 28 8.20 -11.96 9.46
CA LEU A 28 7.39 -11.19 8.51
C LEU A 28 6.45 -10.20 9.20
N LYS A 29 5.79 -10.60 10.29
CA LYS A 29 4.94 -9.71 11.09
C LYS A 29 5.72 -8.54 11.66
N ARG A 30 6.92 -8.80 12.20
CA ARG A 30 7.83 -7.75 12.68
C ARG A 30 8.24 -6.83 11.53
N HIS A 31 8.56 -7.39 10.36
CA HIS A 31 8.87 -6.61 9.17
C HIS A 31 7.72 -5.66 8.77
N PHE A 32 6.47 -6.14 8.76
CA PHE A 32 5.30 -5.30 8.51
C PHE A 32 5.21 -4.12 9.47
N LYS A 33 5.35 -4.38 10.78
CA LYS A 33 5.30 -3.34 11.81
C LYS A 33 6.44 -2.32 11.69
N SER A 34 7.67 -2.78 11.39
CA SER A 34 8.84 -1.89 11.37
C SER A 34 8.95 -1.04 10.10
N PHE A 35 8.43 -1.53 8.97
CA PHE A 35 8.66 -0.88 7.66
C PHE A 35 7.38 -0.42 6.95
N HIS A 36 6.23 -0.99 7.27
CA HIS A 36 4.97 -0.71 6.56
C HIS A 36 3.90 -0.05 7.45
N HIS A 37 4.22 0.20 8.72
CA HIS A 37 3.38 0.93 9.69
C HIS A 37 4.16 2.10 10.30
N THR A 38 4.48 3.09 9.47
CA THR A 38 5.43 4.18 9.81
C THR A 38 4.77 5.55 9.94
N ASP A 39 3.52 5.70 9.50
CA ASP A 39 2.80 6.99 9.37
C ASP A 39 3.68 8.12 8.80
N ALA A 40 4.53 7.76 7.85
CA ALA A 40 5.51 8.65 7.26
C ALA A 40 5.80 8.28 5.81
N GLN A 41 6.36 9.23 5.08
CA GLN A 41 6.98 9.01 3.77
C GLN A 41 8.37 9.63 3.74
N TRP A 42 9.20 9.12 2.84
CA TRP A 42 10.55 9.59 2.59
C TRP A 42 10.59 10.21 1.21
N LEU A 43 10.91 11.50 1.11
CA LEU A 43 10.97 12.23 -0.14
C LEU A 43 12.39 12.21 -0.70
N CYS A 44 12.51 12.07 -2.01
CA CYS A 44 13.81 12.20 -2.67
C CYS A 44 14.31 13.65 -2.56
N PRO A 45 15.50 13.90 -1.98
CA PRO A 45 16.06 15.24 -1.83
C PRO A 45 16.59 15.84 -3.14
N VAL A 46 16.74 15.04 -4.20
CA VAL A 46 17.23 15.52 -5.50
C VAL A 46 16.20 16.44 -6.13
N ARG A 47 16.62 17.68 -6.43
CA ARG A 47 15.76 18.70 -7.05
C ARG A 47 15.11 18.15 -8.32
N SER A 48 13.81 18.42 -8.47
CA SER A 48 12.98 17.99 -9.60
C SER A 48 12.71 16.48 -9.72
N CYS A 49 13.18 15.64 -8.79
CA CYS A 49 12.81 14.22 -8.78
C CYS A 49 11.35 14.03 -8.33
N GLY A 50 10.98 14.60 -7.18
CA GLY A 50 9.59 14.58 -6.68
C GLY A 50 9.07 13.19 -6.25
N MET A 51 9.92 12.16 -6.23
CA MET A 51 9.55 10.81 -5.81
C MET A 51 9.42 10.69 -4.30
N SER A 52 8.46 9.88 -3.85
CA SER A 52 8.18 9.60 -2.43
C SER A 52 8.11 8.10 -2.16
N PHE A 53 8.56 7.67 -0.99
CA PHE A 53 8.67 6.26 -0.60
C PHE A 53 8.02 6.00 0.77
N ASP A 54 7.50 4.79 0.96
CA ASP A 54 6.80 4.39 2.19
C ASP A 54 7.73 4.04 3.36
N TRP A 55 9.01 3.79 3.08
CA TRP A 55 10.05 3.54 4.07
C TRP A 55 11.42 3.93 3.54
N GLN A 56 12.33 4.24 4.47
CA GLN A 56 13.68 4.73 4.19
C GLN A 56 14.45 3.85 3.19
N LYS A 57 14.46 2.53 3.39
CA LYS A 57 15.20 1.60 2.51
C LYS A 57 14.78 1.68 1.04
N ALA A 58 13.53 2.03 0.73
CA ALA A 58 13.09 2.23 -0.64
C ALA A 58 13.65 3.54 -1.23
N LEU A 59 13.73 4.61 -0.43
CA LEU A 59 14.43 5.83 -0.82
C LEU A 59 15.92 5.55 -1.06
N ASP A 60 16.60 4.82 -0.17
CA ASP A 60 18.03 4.49 -0.32
C ASP A 60 18.31 3.73 -1.62
N HIS A 61 17.43 2.78 -1.96
CA HIS A 61 17.53 2.02 -3.21
C HIS A 61 17.33 2.92 -4.43
N HIS A 62 16.33 3.80 -4.39
CA HIS A 62 16.09 4.77 -5.46
C HIS A 62 17.27 5.72 -5.66
N LEU A 63 17.84 6.26 -4.58
CA LEU A 63 18.99 7.16 -4.66
C LEU A 63 20.19 6.49 -5.32
N LYS A 64 20.46 5.24 -4.91
CA LYS A 64 21.54 4.44 -5.50
C LYS A 64 21.32 4.17 -6.98
N ASP A 65 20.12 3.72 -7.35
CA ASP A 65 19.86 3.19 -8.69
C ASP A 65 19.55 4.28 -9.73
N VAL A 66 18.97 5.41 -9.30
CA VAL A 66 18.56 6.52 -10.19
C VAL A 66 19.53 7.68 -10.14
N HIS A 67 20.13 7.96 -8.97
CA HIS A 67 20.98 9.13 -8.77
C HIS A 67 22.46 8.78 -8.55
N GLY A 68 22.80 7.50 -8.34
CA GLY A 68 24.17 7.07 -8.07
C GLY A 68 24.74 7.55 -6.72
N ASP A 69 23.89 8.14 -5.88
CA ASP A 69 24.27 8.77 -4.60
C ASP A 69 23.66 7.98 -3.43
N THR A 70 24.35 7.97 -2.29
CA THR A 70 23.89 7.35 -1.05
C THR A 70 24.05 8.26 0.16
N GLN A 71 24.59 9.47 -0.01
CA GLN A 71 24.85 10.38 1.11
C GLN A 71 23.74 11.42 1.27
N HIS A 72 22.65 11.01 1.91
CA HIS A 72 21.61 11.94 2.36
C HIS A 72 21.16 11.62 3.79
N SER A 73 20.78 12.67 4.54
CA SER A 73 20.23 12.52 5.89
C SER A 73 18.82 11.93 5.82
N SER A 74 18.62 10.78 6.46
CA SER A 74 17.32 10.09 6.49
C SER A 74 16.22 10.87 7.21
N GLU A 75 16.61 11.70 8.19
CA GLU A 75 15.67 12.51 8.97
C GLU A 75 15.18 13.72 8.16
N GLU A 76 16.03 14.32 7.32
CA GLU A 76 15.64 15.45 6.47
C GLU A 76 14.67 15.04 5.35
N ALA A 77 14.79 13.80 4.88
CA ALA A 77 13.89 13.24 3.86
C ALA A 77 12.53 12.81 4.41
N LYS A 78 12.40 12.63 5.73
CA LYS A 78 11.22 12.04 6.35
C LYS A 78 10.12 13.08 6.59
N VAL A 79 8.95 12.82 6.05
CA VAL A 79 7.73 13.61 6.25
C VAL A 79 6.72 12.78 7.03
N LYS A 80 6.23 13.33 8.15
CA LYS A 80 5.17 12.71 8.94
C LYS A 80 3.82 12.89 8.24
N LEU A 81 3.04 11.82 8.18
CA LEU A 81 1.68 11.81 7.66
C LEU A 81 0.65 11.68 8.81
N CYS A 82 -0.62 11.86 8.46
CA CYS A 82 -1.71 11.42 9.33
C CYS A 82 -1.65 9.89 9.52
N PRO A 83 -2.11 9.37 10.66
CA PRO A 83 -2.15 7.93 10.90
C PRO A 83 -2.94 7.17 9.82
N GLN A 84 -2.47 5.98 9.44
CA GLN A 84 -3.25 5.07 8.62
C GLN A 84 -4.44 4.52 9.42
N VAL A 85 -5.66 4.85 8.99
CA VAL A 85 -6.91 4.40 9.63
C VAL A 85 -7.72 3.43 8.76
N VAL A 86 -7.28 3.14 7.54
CA VAL A 86 -7.93 2.19 6.63
C VAL A 86 -6.91 1.22 6.07
N PHE A 87 -7.22 -0.08 6.13
CA PHE A 87 -6.34 -1.15 5.70
C PHE A 87 -7.07 -2.06 4.70
N GLY A 88 -6.70 -1.98 3.42
CA GLY A 88 -7.26 -2.82 2.36
C GLY A 88 -6.29 -3.94 1.97
N CYS A 89 -6.77 -5.18 1.93
CA CYS A 89 -5.94 -6.32 1.50
C CYS A 89 -5.65 -6.25 -0.01
N GLY A 90 -4.45 -6.64 -0.44
CA GLY A 90 -4.03 -6.63 -1.85
C GLY A 90 -4.07 -8.00 -2.55
N PHE A 91 -4.38 -9.09 -1.86
CA PHE A 91 -4.57 -10.38 -2.53
C PHE A 91 -5.80 -10.34 -3.43
N ILE A 92 -5.67 -10.73 -4.71
CA ILE A 92 -6.67 -10.46 -5.75
C ILE A 92 -8.07 -11.04 -5.47
N ASN A 93 -8.14 -12.12 -4.69
CA ASN A 93 -9.39 -12.77 -4.30
C ASN A 93 -9.85 -12.40 -2.88
N CYS A 94 -9.12 -11.53 -2.19
CA CYS A 94 -9.48 -11.06 -0.87
C CYS A 94 -10.23 -9.73 -0.94
N LYS A 95 -11.27 -9.60 -0.13
CA LYS A 95 -12.12 -8.40 -0.07
C LYS A 95 -12.02 -7.64 1.26
N LEU A 96 -11.10 -8.04 2.15
CA LEU A 96 -10.98 -7.44 3.47
C LEU A 96 -10.64 -5.95 3.37
N VAL A 97 -11.42 -5.14 4.06
CA VAL A 97 -11.09 -3.78 4.45
C VAL A 97 -11.31 -3.65 5.96
N LEU A 98 -10.32 -3.14 6.68
CA LEU A 98 -10.45 -2.79 8.10
C LEU A 98 -10.41 -1.27 8.22
N GLU A 99 -11.28 -0.74 9.07
CA GLU A 99 -11.37 0.69 9.34
C GLU A 99 -11.21 0.89 10.85
N ALA A 100 -10.25 1.74 11.23
CA ALA A 100 -10.10 2.22 12.57
C ALA A 100 -11.15 3.31 12.86
N SER A 101 -11.69 3.27 14.06
CA SER A 101 -12.67 4.26 14.55
C SER A 101 -12.02 5.54 15.07
N SER A 102 -10.74 5.48 15.42
CA SER A 102 -9.93 6.57 15.96
C SER A 102 -8.44 6.29 15.70
N GLU A 103 -7.58 7.27 15.97
CA GLU A 103 -6.12 7.08 15.89
C GLU A 103 -5.64 5.99 16.87
N ASP A 104 -6.18 5.93 18.10
CA ASP A 104 -5.83 4.89 19.08
C ASP A 104 -6.22 3.47 18.63
N ASP A 105 -7.26 3.35 17.80
CA ASP A 105 -7.71 2.08 17.23
C ASP A 105 -6.85 1.66 16.02
N ALA A 106 -6.10 2.58 15.41
CA ALA A 106 -5.29 2.34 14.21
C ALA A 106 -4.24 1.25 14.44
N ASP A 107 -3.52 1.28 15.56
CA ASP A 107 -2.49 0.28 15.89
C ASP A 107 -3.05 -1.14 16.08
N LYS A 108 -4.25 -1.22 16.66
CA LYS A 108 -4.96 -2.49 16.84
C LYS A 108 -5.38 -3.03 15.47
N LYS A 109 -5.94 -2.18 14.62
CA LYS A 109 -6.34 -2.54 13.25
C LYS A 109 -5.15 -2.88 12.35
N ALA A 110 -4.01 -2.21 12.48
CA ALA A 110 -2.78 -2.59 11.80
C ALA A 110 -2.32 -3.99 12.22
N THR A 111 -2.37 -4.30 13.52
CA THR A 111 -2.01 -5.64 14.01
C THR A 111 -2.98 -6.72 13.53
N GLU A 112 -4.29 -6.44 13.49
CA GLU A 112 -5.32 -7.32 12.93
C GLU A 112 -5.09 -7.56 11.44
N TYR A 113 -4.85 -6.48 10.69
CA TYR A 113 -4.57 -6.49 9.25
C TYR A 113 -3.33 -7.32 8.91
N PHE A 114 -2.22 -7.13 9.63
CA PHE A 114 -0.99 -7.88 9.39
C PHE A 114 -1.14 -9.38 9.68
N ASN A 115 -1.93 -9.76 10.69
CA ASN A 115 -2.23 -11.17 10.92
C ASN A 115 -3.05 -11.74 9.77
N HIS A 116 -4.05 -10.99 9.30
CA HIS A 116 -4.83 -11.38 8.13
C HIS A 116 -3.94 -11.62 6.90
N VAL A 117 -3.03 -10.68 6.58
CA VAL A 117 -2.10 -10.80 5.45
C VAL A 117 -1.22 -12.05 5.59
N ILE A 118 -0.76 -12.37 6.81
CA ILE A 118 0.06 -13.56 7.09
C ILE A 118 -0.71 -14.86 6.92
N ASN A 119 -2.01 -14.88 7.21
CA ASN A 119 -2.83 -16.09 7.08
C ASN A 119 -2.99 -16.54 5.61
N HIS A 120 -2.83 -15.63 4.63
CA HIS A 120 -2.80 -16.02 3.21
C HIS A 120 -1.65 -16.99 2.86
N PHE A 121 -0.59 -17.04 3.67
CA PHE A 121 0.49 -18.00 3.49
C PHE A 121 0.18 -19.39 4.10
N GLU A 122 -0.91 -19.54 4.86
CA GLU A 122 -1.36 -20.78 5.49
C GLU A 122 -2.37 -21.54 4.64
N ASP A 123 -3.31 -20.81 4.03
CA ASP A 123 -4.61 -21.35 3.65
C ASP A 123 -4.64 -22.22 2.37
N ASN A 124 -3.50 -22.66 1.82
CA ASN A 124 -3.44 -23.38 0.53
C ASN A 124 -4.30 -22.72 -0.56
N LEU A 125 -4.50 -21.41 -0.49
CA LEU A 125 -5.33 -20.67 -1.42
C LEU A 125 -4.70 -20.77 -2.80
N SER A 126 -5.52 -21.16 -3.77
CA SER A 126 -5.16 -21.35 -5.18
C SER A 126 -4.69 -20.05 -5.86
N ASN A 127 -4.78 -18.90 -5.20
CA ASN A 127 -4.38 -17.62 -5.77
C ASN A 127 -3.69 -16.72 -4.73
N ARG A 128 -2.36 -16.84 -4.64
CA ARG A 128 -1.47 -16.03 -3.79
C ARG A 128 -1.03 -14.72 -4.46
N GLU A 129 -1.70 -14.34 -5.53
CA GLU A 129 -1.32 -13.16 -6.28
C GLU A 129 -1.73 -11.89 -5.52
N TRP A 130 -0.72 -11.06 -5.23
CA TRP A 130 -0.90 -9.73 -4.68
C TRP A 130 -0.93 -8.70 -5.82
N SER A 131 -1.82 -7.72 -5.74
CA SER A 131 -1.91 -6.63 -6.69
C SER A 131 -2.19 -5.31 -5.98
N HIS A 132 -1.41 -4.28 -6.34
CA HIS A 132 -1.68 -2.89 -5.95
C HIS A 132 -3.12 -2.47 -6.29
N SER A 133 -3.61 -2.89 -7.45
CA SER A 133 -4.97 -2.57 -7.88
C SER A 133 -6.03 -3.23 -7.00
N ALA A 134 -5.81 -4.46 -6.52
CA ALA A 134 -6.73 -5.09 -5.57
C ALA A 134 -6.77 -4.33 -4.23
N ARG A 135 -5.61 -3.86 -3.76
CA ARG A 135 -5.48 -3.02 -2.56
C ARG A 135 -6.25 -1.71 -2.70
N ILE A 136 -6.04 -0.95 -3.78
CA ILE A 136 -6.79 0.29 -4.07
C ILE A 136 -8.29 0.01 -4.13
N ARG A 137 -8.73 -1.05 -4.83
CA ARG A 137 -10.16 -1.41 -4.91
C ARG A 137 -10.77 -1.70 -3.53
N ASN A 138 -10.03 -2.35 -2.64
CA ASN A 138 -10.49 -2.61 -1.28
C ASN A 138 -10.52 -1.34 -0.43
N LEU A 139 -9.53 -0.45 -0.56
CA LEU A 139 -9.54 0.86 0.10
C LEU A 139 -10.74 1.73 -0.34
N MET A 140 -11.16 1.64 -1.60
CA MET A 140 -12.35 2.35 -2.13
C MET A 140 -13.69 1.79 -1.60
N ARG A 141 -13.68 0.64 -0.92
CA ARG A 141 -14.89 0.07 -0.27
C ARG A 141 -15.12 0.61 1.13
N GLN A 142 -14.23 1.45 1.64
CA GLN A 142 -14.43 2.07 2.94
C GLN A 142 -15.72 2.90 2.99
N LYS A 143 -16.33 3.00 4.16
CA LYS A 143 -17.62 3.70 4.35
C LYS A 143 -17.65 5.12 3.78
N ALA A 144 -16.57 5.88 3.94
CA ALA A 144 -16.48 7.26 3.47
C ALA A 144 -16.50 7.42 1.93
N VAL A 145 -16.15 6.37 1.18
CA VAL A 145 -15.93 6.43 -0.28
C VAL A 145 -16.92 5.57 -1.05
N GLU A 146 -17.39 4.47 -0.45
CA GLU A 146 -18.11 3.40 -1.18
C GLU A 146 -19.35 3.88 -1.92
N GLY A 147 -20.15 4.79 -1.33
CA GLY A 147 -21.36 5.33 -1.94
C GLY A 147 -21.09 6.03 -3.26
N HIS A 148 -20.24 7.06 -3.22
CA HIS A 148 -19.82 7.80 -4.42
C HIS A 148 -19.11 6.89 -5.43
N TRP A 149 -18.32 5.91 -4.96
CA TRP A 149 -17.64 4.96 -5.83
C TRP A 149 -18.61 4.06 -6.59
N LYS A 150 -19.65 3.55 -5.92
CA LYS A 150 -20.72 2.76 -6.55
C LYS A 150 -21.44 3.59 -7.61
N ASP A 151 -21.74 4.85 -7.33
CA ASP A 151 -22.46 5.71 -8.26
C ASP A 151 -21.60 6.10 -9.47
N ARG A 152 -20.31 6.38 -9.28
CA ARG A 152 -19.39 6.62 -10.40
C ARG A 152 -19.29 5.39 -11.32
N LYS A 153 -19.17 4.20 -10.75
CA LYS A 153 -19.11 2.94 -11.53
C LYS A 153 -20.37 2.67 -12.36
N LYS A 154 -21.54 3.18 -11.95
CA LYS A 154 -22.76 3.08 -12.77
C LYS A 154 -22.73 4.01 -13.98
N ARG A 155 -22.11 5.20 -13.83
CA ARG A 155 -22.06 6.25 -14.86
C ARG A 155 -20.97 6.03 -15.91
N VAL A 156 -19.87 5.41 -15.51
CA VAL A 156 -18.82 4.98 -16.44
C VAL A 156 -19.26 3.61 -16.97
N ALA A 157 -19.69 3.53 -18.24
CA ALA A 157 -20.22 2.30 -18.82
C ALA A 157 -19.22 1.14 -18.68
N GLY A 158 -19.56 0.18 -17.82
CA GLY A 158 -18.73 -0.97 -17.47
C GLY A 158 -17.56 -0.62 -16.55
N PRO A 159 -17.14 -1.52 -15.63
CA PRO A 159 -15.80 -1.42 -15.10
C PRO A 159 -14.86 -1.59 -16.29
N GLN A 160 -14.34 -0.49 -16.84
CA GLN A 160 -12.97 -0.58 -17.33
C GLN A 160 -12.19 -1.24 -16.19
N ASP A 161 -11.44 -2.28 -16.48
CA ASP A 161 -10.59 -2.93 -15.49
C ASP A 161 -9.51 -1.93 -15.09
N LEU A 162 -9.88 -1.01 -14.18
CA LEU A 162 -9.03 0.07 -13.75
C LEU A 162 -7.82 -0.57 -13.09
N GLU A 163 -6.65 -0.20 -13.57
CA GLU A 163 -5.38 -0.76 -13.18
C GLU A 163 -4.48 0.38 -12.69
N TRP A 164 -4.27 0.41 -11.38
CA TRP A 164 -3.43 1.40 -10.74
C TRP A 164 -1.99 0.89 -10.67
N GLN A 165 -1.05 1.75 -11.05
CA GLN A 165 0.38 1.50 -10.89
C GLN A 165 0.85 2.04 -9.52
N SER A 166 1.66 1.26 -8.80
CA SER A 166 2.10 1.61 -7.44
C SER A 166 2.81 2.97 -7.39
N HIS A 167 3.67 3.25 -8.36
CA HIS A 167 4.44 4.49 -8.43
C HIS A 167 3.59 5.73 -8.74
N THR A 168 2.62 5.68 -9.66
CA THR A 168 1.80 6.86 -10.01
C THR A 168 0.64 7.11 -9.07
N SER A 169 0.18 6.09 -8.34
CA SER A 169 -1.02 6.18 -7.49
C SER A 169 -0.72 6.11 -6.00
N THR A 170 0.53 6.33 -5.59
CA THR A 170 0.93 6.36 -4.18
C THR A 170 0.18 7.44 -3.39
N VAL A 171 0.04 8.65 -3.94
CA VAL A 171 -0.71 9.73 -3.28
C VAL A 171 -2.18 9.34 -3.08
N LEU A 172 -2.84 8.80 -4.12
CA LEU A 172 -4.21 8.28 -4.01
C LEU A 172 -4.33 7.22 -2.90
N ARG A 173 -3.40 6.25 -2.87
CA ARG A 173 -3.37 5.23 -1.83
C ARG A 173 -3.28 5.85 -0.44
N LYS A 174 -2.35 6.78 -0.23
CA LYS A 174 -2.14 7.44 1.06
C LYS A 174 -3.35 8.25 1.51
N LEU A 175 -4.00 8.99 0.61
CA LEU A 175 -5.25 9.69 0.92
C LEU A 175 -6.36 8.71 1.36
N LEU A 176 -6.47 7.56 0.70
CA LEU A 176 -7.44 6.53 1.07
C LEU A 176 -7.12 5.84 2.40
N GLU A 177 -5.85 5.55 2.66
CA GLU A 177 -5.34 4.92 3.89
C GLU A 177 -5.53 5.83 5.12
N THR A 178 -5.38 7.14 4.95
CA THR A 178 -5.42 8.13 6.05
C THR A 178 -6.75 8.86 6.18
N ARG A 179 -7.67 8.69 5.21
CA ARG A 179 -8.89 9.52 5.08
C ARG A 179 -8.63 11.02 5.00
N HIS A 180 -7.44 11.41 4.58
CA HIS A 180 -7.07 12.83 4.49
C HIS A 180 -7.57 13.46 3.19
N PHE A 181 -8.89 13.50 2.98
CA PHE A 181 -9.51 14.12 1.81
C PHE A 181 -10.75 14.92 2.23
N SER A 182 -10.91 16.11 1.66
CA SER A 182 -12.05 17.00 1.90
C SER A 182 -13.19 16.81 0.89
N ASP A 183 -12.88 16.34 -0.33
CA ASP A 183 -13.85 16.11 -1.40
C ASP A 183 -13.70 14.70 -2.00
N VAL A 184 -14.71 13.87 -1.74
CA VAL A 184 -14.78 12.47 -2.21
C VAL A 184 -14.99 12.41 -3.72
N GLU A 185 -15.68 13.37 -4.33
CA GLU A 185 -15.94 13.36 -5.78
C GLU A 185 -14.68 13.65 -6.58
N SER A 186 -13.88 14.62 -6.13
CA SER A 186 -12.55 14.88 -6.69
C SER A 186 -11.63 13.68 -6.52
N LEU A 187 -11.58 13.08 -5.32
CA LEU A 187 -10.78 11.88 -5.04
C LEU A 187 -11.13 10.73 -6.01
N ILE A 188 -12.42 10.47 -6.21
CA ILE A 188 -12.88 9.42 -7.14
C ILE A 188 -12.54 9.76 -8.58
N THR A 189 -12.69 11.03 -8.98
CA THR A 189 -12.31 11.45 -10.33
C THR A 189 -10.83 11.22 -10.59
N TRP A 190 -9.97 11.50 -9.61
CA TRP A 190 -8.53 11.23 -9.68
C TRP A 190 -8.25 9.72 -9.69
N ALA A 191 -8.96 8.95 -8.87
CA ALA A 191 -8.85 7.50 -8.85
C ALA A 191 -9.17 6.87 -10.21
N VAL A 192 -10.22 7.34 -10.89
CA VAL A 192 -10.56 6.89 -12.25
C VAL A 192 -9.44 7.26 -13.22
N ARG A 193 -8.98 8.52 -13.22
CA ARG A 193 -7.92 8.96 -14.15
C ARG A 193 -6.61 8.17 -13.98
N LEU A 194 -6.21 7.90 -12.73
CA LEU A 194 -4.99 7.15 -12.42
C LEU A 194 -5.09 5.64 -12.73
N GLY A 195 -6.31 5.09 -12.77
CA GLY A 195 -6.55 3.68 -13.05
C GLY A 195 -6.96 3.40 -14.50
N SER A 196 -7.37 4.43 -15.25
CA SER A 196 -7.65 4.29 -16.67
C SER A 196 -6.34 4.05 -17.43
N LYS A 197 -6.39 3.14 -18.42
CA LYS A 197 -5.27 2.98 -19.36
C LYS A 197 -5.05 4.30 -20.11
N PRO A 198 -3.78 4.67 -20.38
CA PRO A 198 -3.46 5.81 -21.24
C PRO A 198 -4.16 5.75 -22.60
#